data_AF-A0A8T5IS20-F1
#
_entry.id   AF-A0A8T5IS20-F1
#
_cell.length_a   1.000
_cell.length_b   1.000
_cell.length_c   1.000
_cell.angle_alpha   90.00
_cell.angle_beta   90.00
_cell.angle_gamma   90.00
#
_symmetry.space_group_name_H-M   'P 1'
#
loop_
_entity.id
_entity.type
_entity.pdbx_description
1 polymer ?
#
loop_
_entity_poly.entity_id
_entity_poly.type
_entity_poly.pdbx_seq_one_letter_code
_entity_poly.pdbx_strand_id
1 'polypeptide(L)'
;METKNKIYLGIIVFSLFIAILLLSLYYAQELEEEYHLVPIIEFGKINYTIENDYIQAANIQIGELKLRTKGTFSKDYKFPALIGCIKKKVDGEYKFVNQKIQFQFTQEELPAVKKYRRLDYYYRDQQETKIEPGKEQTYKIVGSIWGQYSEYFEDPIISLVLYKAEQKEGNPFDFGYSRYNELMDKSCETLENTEDPFREIPTN
;
A
#
# COMPACT_ATOMS: atom_id res chain seq x y z
N MET A 1 19.78 -53.57 -22.03
CA MET A 1 18.61 -52.69 -21.84
C MET A 1 18.65 -51.97 -20.49
N GLU A 2 19.18 -52.61 -19.43
CA GLU A 2 19.26 -52.07 -18.06
C GLU A 2 20.15 -50.82 -17.89
N THR A 3 21.29 -50.72 -18.57
CA THR A 3 22.23 -49.59 -18.39
C THR A 3 21.66 -48.26 -18.87
N LYS A 4 20.90 -48.28 -19.97
CA LYS A 4 20.23 -47.07 -20.50
C LYS A 4 19.17 -46.56 -19.53
N ASN A 5 18.38 -47.45 -18.94
CA ASN A 5 17.36 -47.09 -17.95
C ASN A 5 17.98 -46.50 -16.67
N LYS A 6 19.14 -47.01 -16.23
CA LYS A 6 19.90 -46.43 -15.10
C LYS A 6 20.41 -45.01 -15.41
N ILE A 7 20.89 -44.78 -16.63
CA ILE A 7 21.33 -43.44 -17.08
C ILE A 7 20.14 -42.48 -17.15
N TYR A 8 19.00 -42.88 -17.72
CA TYR A 8 17.79 -42.05 -17.77
C TYR A 8 17.27 -41.71 -16.38
N LEU A 9 17.23 -42.68 -15.46
CA LEU A 9 16.85 -42.44 -14.07
C LEU A 9 17.80 -41.44 -13.40
N GLY A 10 19.11 -41.57 -13.62
CA GLY A 10 20.11 -40.62 -13.12
C GLY A 10 19.88 -39.20 -13.62
N ILE A 11 19.59 -39.02 -14.92
CA ILE A 11 19.29 -37.71 -15.52
C ILE A 11 18.02 -37.12 -14.90
N ILE A 12 16.97 -37.92 -14.71
CA ILE A 12 15.70 -37.47 -14.11
C ILE A 12 15.92 -36.99 -12.68
N VAL A 13 16.61 -37.80 -11.86
CA VAL A 13 16.89 -37.45 -10.46
C VAL A 13 17.75 -36.19 -10.36
N PHE A 14 18.77 -36.07 -11.20
CA PHE A 14 19.62 -34.87 -11.24
C PHE A 14 18.85 -33.62 -11.67
N SER A 15 17.99 -33.74 -12.69
CA SER A 15 17.14 -32.64 -13.13
C SER A 15 16.14 -32.22 -12.05
N LEU A 16 15.57 -33.19 -11.31
CA LEU A 16 14.68 -32.92 -10.19
C LEU A 16 15.40 -32.17 -9.06
N PHE A 17 16.63 -32.58 -8.75
CA PHE A 17 17.45 -31.91 -7.74
C PHE A 17 17.76 -30.46 -8.12
N ILE A 18 18.12 -30.20 -9.38
CA ILE A 18 18.31 -28.83 -9.87
C ILE A 18 17.02 -28.02 -9.76
N ALA A 19 15.87 -28.59 -10.15
CA ALA A 19 14.58 -27.90 -10.05
C ALA A 19 14.25 -27.50 -8.60
N ILE A 20 14.43 -28.42 -7.64
CA ILE A 20 14.21 -28.15 -6.21
C ILE A 20 15.17 -27.06 -5.71
N LEU A 21 16.43 -27.10 -6.12
CA LEU A 21 17.41 -26.09 -5.75
C LEU A 21 17.02 -24.70 -6.28
N LEU A 22 16.62 -24.60 -7.56
CA LEU A 22 16.17 -23.36 -8.17
C LEU A 22 14.90 -22.81 -7.49
N LEU A 23 13.93 -23.69 -7.19
CA LEU A 23 12.73 -23.33 -6.43
C LEU A 23 13.10 -22.82 -5.03
N SER A 24 14.01 -23.49 -4.34
CA SER A 24 14.45 -23.09 -3.00
C SER A 24 15.14 -21.73 -3.03
N LEU A 25 16.00 -21.47 -4.02
CA LEU A 25 16.65 -20.17 -4.22
C LEU A 25 15.64 -19.07 -4.56
N TYR A 26 14.64 -19.37 -5.38
CA TYR A 26 13.55 -18.44 -5.70
C TYR A 26 12.76 -18.04 -4.45
N TYR A 27 12.36 -19.01 -3.62
CA TYR A 27 11.58 -18.71 -2.41
C TYR A 27 12.42 -18.05 -1.31
N ALA A 28 13.68 -18.45 -1.13
CA ALA A 28 14.58 -17.90 -0.11
C ALA A 28 15.06 -16.47 -0.39
N GLN A 29 14.85 -15.93 -1.59
CA GLN A 29 15.26 -14.58 -1.94
C GLN A 29 14.48 -13.53 -1.14
N GLU A 30 15.21 -12.70 -0.39
CA GLU A 30 14.67 -11.56 0.36
C GLU A 30 14.19 -10.45 -0.58
N LEU A 31 13.04 -9.87 -0.23
CA LEU A 31 12.57 -8.59 -0.76
C LEU A 31 12.82 -7.53 0.33
N GLU A 32 13.46 -6.44 -0.05
CA GLU A 32 13.62 -5.26 0.80
C GLU A 32 12.50 -4.27 0.50
N GLU A 33 11.81 -3.84 1.56
CA GLU A 33 10.76 -2.84 1.53
C GLU A 33 11.17 -1.67 2.43
N GLU A 34 11.30 -0.47 1.86
CA GLU A 34 11.65 0.73 2.61
C GLU A 34 10.62 1.84 2.39
N TYR A 35 9.98 2.29 3.48
CA TYR A 35 9.00 3.37 3.46
C TYR A 35 9.66 4.70 3.84
N HIS A 36 9.66 5.65 2.91
CA HIS A 36 10.10 7.02 3.12
C HIS A 36 8.88 7.94 3.19
N LEU A 37 8.30 8.05 4.39
CA LEU A 37 7.15 8.94 4.63
C LEU A 37 7.61 10.37 4.90
N VAL A 38 6.79 11.33 4.46
CA VAL A 38 7.03 12.74 4.78
C VAL A 38 6.98 12.96 6.29
N PRO A 39 7.83 13.83 6.86
CA PRO A 39 7.84 14.06 8.30
C PRO A 39 6.61 14.83 8.77
N ILE A 40 6.05 15.68 7.90
CA ILE A 40 4.88 16.51 8.15
C ILE A 40 4.09 16.63 6.84
N ILE A 41 2.77 16.58 6.92
CA ILE A 41 1.87 16.89 5.80
C ILE A 41 1.56 18.39 5.81
N GLU A 42 1.91 19.06 4.71
CA GLU A 42 1.50 20.44 4.46
C GLU A 42 0.23 20.45 3.61
N PHE A 43 -0.90 20.86 4.19
CA PHE A 43 -2.20 20.86 3.49
C PHE A 43 -2.24 21.79 2.27
N GLY A 44 -1.39 22.82 2.22
CA GLY A 44 -1.22 23.67 1.04
C GLY A 44 -0.66 22.96 -0.21
N LYS A 45 -0.14 21.74 -0.07
CA LYS A 45 0.35 20.89 -1.17
C LYS A 45 -0.67 19.85 -1.64
N ILE A 46 -1.89 19.89 -1.12
CA ILE A 46 -2.97 19.00 -1.56
C ILE A 46 -3.52 19.53 -2.88
N ASN A 47 -3.52 18.68 -3.90
CA ASN A 47 -4.17 19.00 -5.17
C ASN A 47 -5.68 18.76 -5.03
N TYR A 48 -6.48 19.82 -4.97
CA TYR A 48 -7.92 19.74 -4.77
C TYR A 48 -8.73 20.46 -5.85
N THR A 49 -10.01 20.11 -5.96
CA THR A 49 -11.02 20.84 -6.75
C THR A 49 -12.06 21.45 -5.82
N ILE A 50 -12.29 22.77 -5.90
CA ILE A 50 -13.36 23.46 -5.16
C ILE A 50 -14.60 23.61 -6.04
N GLU A 51 -15.77 23.32 -5.49
CA GLU A 51 -17.07 23.65 -6.07
C GLU A 51 -18.04 24.05 -4.96
N ASN A 52 -18.73 25.18 -5.13
CA ASN A 52 -19.67 25.75 -4.15
C ASN A 52 -19.06 25.91 -2.75
N ASP A 53 -17.81 26.37 -2.65
CA ASP A 53 -17.05 26.56 -1.40
C ASP A 53 -16.65 25.27 -0.65
N TYR A 54 -16.82 24.10 -1.26
CA TYR A 54 -16.37 22.81 -0.71
C TYR A 54 -15.24 22.21 -1.57
N ILE A 55 -14.23 21.58 -0.93
CA ILE A 55 -13.41 20.58 -1.64
C ILE A 55 -14.36 19.48 -2.09
N GLN A 56 -14.31 19.09 -3.36
CA GLN A 56 -15.02 17.94 -3.92
C GLN A 56 -14.14 16.68 -3.94
N ALA A 57 -12.85 16.89 -4.19
CA ALA A 57 -11.85 15.85 -4.26
C ALA A 57 -10.46 16.41 -3.98
N ALA A 58 -9.62 15.60 -3.34
CA ALA A 58 -8.24 15.95 -3.00
C ALA A 58 -7.32 14.74 -3.11
N ASN A 59 -6.09 14.95 -3.59
CA ASN A 59 -5.01 13.96 -3.54
C ASN A 59 -3.91 14.43 -2.60
N ILE A 60 -3.41 13.52 -1.76
CA ILE A 60 -2.32 13.75 -0.82
C ILE A 60 -1.22 12.73 -1.04
N GLN A 61 -0.01 13.19 -1.39
CA GLN A 61 1.17 12.32 -1.43
C GLN A 61 1.85 12.35 -0.06
N ILE A 62 2.03 11.18 0.56
CA ILE A 62 2.58 11.07 1.92
C ILE A 62 3.98 10.46 1.98
N GLY A 63 4.56 10.14 0.82
CA GLY A 63 5.90 9.57 0.75
C GLY A 63 6.09 8.63 -0.43
N GLU A 64 7.07 7.74 -0.28
CA GLU A 64 7.48 6.76 -1.27
C GLU A 64 7.76 5.40 -0.62
N LEU A 65 7.49 4.33 -1.37
CA LEU A 65 7.91 2.97 -1.09
C LEU A 65 9.00 2.58 -2.09
N LYS A 66 10.16 2.18 -1.58
CA LYS A 66 11.23 1.60 -2.39
C LYS A 66 11.24 0.09 -2.22
N LEU A 67 11.29 -0.59 -3.36
CA LEU A 67 11.31 -2.04 -3.45
C LEU A 67 12.59 -2.46 -4.16
N ARG A 68 13.30 -3.40 -3.54
CA ARG A 68 14.48 -4.01 -4.14
C ARG A 68 14.52 -5.48 -3.81
N THR A 69 14.99 -6.27 -4.77
CA THR A 69 15.21 -7.69 -4.57
C THR A 69 16.71 -7.98 -4.49
N LYS A 70 17.13 -8.74 -3.47
CA LYS A 70 18.56 -9.04 -3.21
C LYS A 70 19.12 -10.19 -4.03
N GLY A 71 18.26 -11.03 -4.62
CA GLY A 71 18.69 -12.24 -5.32
C GLY A 71 18.66 -12.12 -6.84
N THR A 72 18.67 -13.28 -7.49
CA THR A 72 18.85 -13.44 -8.95
C THR A 72 17.56 -13.56 -9.74
N PHE A 73 16.43 -13.79 -9.08
CA PHE A 73 15.14 -13.98 -9.75
C PHE A 73 14.26 -12.75 -9.57
N SER A 74 13.46 -12.44 -10.59
CA SER A 74 12.41 -11.44 -10.44
C SER A 74 11.40 -11.97 -9.40
N LYS A 75 10.86 -11.11 -8.55
CA LYS A 75 9.78 -11.47 -7.63
C LYS A 75 8.53 -10.64 -7.88
N ASP A 76 7.39 -11.31 -7.84
CA ASP A 76 6.11 -10.62 -7.80
C ASP A 76 5.94 -10.06 -6.38
N TYR A 77 5.65 -8.77 -6.32
CA TYR A 77 5.34 -8.04 -5.09
C TYR A 77 3.88 -7.62 -5.12
N LYS A 78 3.20 -7.79 -3.98
CA LYS A 78 1.83 -7.32 -3.80
C LYS A 78 1.81 -6.17 -2.82
N PHE A 79 1.23 -5.04 -3.24
CA PHE A 79 1.15 -3.86 -2.37
C PHE A 79 0.21 -4.13 -1.18
N PRO A 80 0.57 -3.70 0.03
CA PRO A 80 -0.35 -3.74 1.17
C PRO A 80 -1.42 -2.66 1.01
N ALA A 81 -2.58 -2.86 1.64
CA ALA A 81 -3.54 -1.77 1.74
C ALA A 81 -3.09 -0.79 2.82
N LEU A 82 -3.16 0.51 2.53
CA LEU A 82 -2.91 1.57 3.50
C LEU A 82 -4.17 2.42 3.65
N ILE A 83 -4.64 2.53 4.89
CA ILE A 83 -5.84 3.29 5.27
C ILE A 83 -5.42 4.41 6.22
N GLY A 84 -5.72 5.65 5.86
CA GLY A 84 -5.49 6.82 6.70
C GLY A 84 -6.74 7.27 7.43
N CYS A 85 -6.57 7.61 8.70
CA CYS A 85 -7.54 8.26 9.55
C CYS A 85 -7.01 9.62 10.01
N ILE A 86 -7.82 10.66 9.87
CA ILE A 86 -7.42 12.04 10.18
C ILE A 86 -7.86 12.37 11.59
N LYS A 87 -6.90 12.78 12.44
CA LYS A 87 -7.15 13.19 13.82
C LYS A 87 -7.16 14.72 13.89
N LYS A 88 -8.23 15.29 14.43
CA LYS A 88 -8.44 16.74 14.60
C LYS A 88 -8.68 17.10 16.07
N LYS A 89 -8.49 18.38 16.40
CA LYS A 89 -8.82 18.92 17.73
C LYS A 89 -10.18 19.62 17.64
N VAL A 90 -11.18 19.10 18.35
CA VAL A 90 -12.52 19.71 18.44
C VAL A 90 -12.80 19.99 19.91
N ASP A 91 -13.05 21.25 20.25
CA ASP A 91 -13.36 21.69 21.62
C ASP A 91 -12.31 21.26 22.67
N GLY A 92 -11.04 21.17 22.27
CA GLY A 92 -9.95 20.74 23.14
C GLY A 92 -9.71 19.23 23.17
N GLU A 93 -10.62 18.42 22.63
CA GLU A 93 -10.53 16.96 22.56
C GLU A 93 -10.00 16.49 21.21
N TYR A 94 -9.28 15.37 21.22
CA TYR A 94 -8.82 14.71 20.00
C TYR A 94 -9.92 13.82 19.44
N LYS A 95 -10.36 14.07 18.21
CA LYS A 95 -11.41 13.29 17.53
C LYS A 95 -10.98 12.91 16.13
N PHE A 96 -11.43 11.75 15.66
CA PHE A 96 -11.25 11.39 14.26
C PHE A 96 -12.30 12.04 13.37
N VAL A 97 -11.90 12.41 12.17
CA VAL A 97 -12.83 12.66 11.08
C VAL A 97 -13.36 11.30 10.61
N ASN A 98 -14.67 11.20 10.39
CA ASN A 98 -15.32 9.95 9.98
C ASN A 98 -14.82 9.43 8.62
N GLN A 99 -14.22 10.30 7.81
CA GLN A 99 -13.72 9.97 6.48
C GLN A 99 -12.34 9.29 6.56
N LYS A 100 -12.23 8.16 5.86
CA LYS A 100 -10.96 7.47 5.65
C LYS A 100 -10.32 7.90 4.33
N ILE A 101 -9.00 7.92 4.31
CA ILE A 101 -8.19 8.09 3.11
C ILE A 101 -7.69 6.71 2.68
N GLN A 102 -7.93 6.33 1.43
CA GLN A 102 -7.31 5.12 0.86
C GLN A 102 -6.05 5.53 0.10
N PHE A 103 -4.95 4.84 0.37
CA PHE A 103 -3.66 5.09 -0.28
C PHE A 103 -3.38 4.07 -1.38
N GLN A 104 -2.73 4.55 -2.43
CA GLN A 104 -2.30 3.80 -3.61
C GLN A 104 -0.81 3.98 -3.84
N PHE A 105 -0.21 2.99 -4.50
CA PHE A 105 1.20 2.99 -4.86
C PHE A 105 1.32 3.16 -6.36
N THR A 106 1.95 4.23 -6.81
CA THR A 106 2.04 4.59 -8.23
C THR A 106 3.46 4.99 -8.61
N GLN A 107 3.92 4.64 -9.81
CA GLN A 107 5.17 5.14 -10.36
C GLN A 107 5.01 6.52 -11.01
N GLU A 108 3.80 6.85 -11.45
CA GLU A 108 3.49 8.10 -12.14
C GLU A 108 2.94 9.16 -11.18
N GLU A 109 3.14 10.44 -11.53
CA GLU A 109 2.41 11.54 -10.89
C GLU A 109 0.93 11.43 -11.25
N LEU A 110 0.10 11.20 -10.23
CA LEU A 110 -1.34 11.19 -10.45
C LEU A 110 -1.80 12.60 -10.80
N PRO A 111 -2.53 12.78 -11.92
CA PRO A 111 -3.07 14.08 -12.27
C PRO A 111 -4.02 14.58 -11.17
N ALA A 112 -4.19 15.90 -11.09
CA ALA A 112 -5.23 16.49 -10.27
C ALA A 112 -6.58 15.85 -10.60
N VAL A 113 -7.31 15.42 -9.55
CA VAL A 113 -8.51 14.61 -9.65
C VAL A 113 -9.54 15.30 -10.55
N LYS A 114 -9.86 14.72 -11.71
CA LYS A 114 -11.05 15.13 -12.49
C LYS A 114 -12.29 14.50 -11.84
N LYS A 115 -13.29 15.32 -11.51
CA LYS A 115 -14.59 15.09 -10.81
C LYS A 115 -15.28 13.71 -10.90
N TYR A 116 -14.92 12.81 -11.81
CA TYR A 116 -15.71 11.63 -12.16
C TYR A 116 -14.98 10.29 -12.14
N ARG A 117 -13.71 10.21 -11.73
CA ARG A 117 -13.02 8.92 -11.59
C ARG A 117 -12.71 8.62 -10.14
N ARG A 118 -13.60 7.87 -9.49
CA ARG A 118 -13.26 7.10 -8.28
C ARG A 118 -11.91 6.41 -8.51
N LEU A 119 -10.93 6.76 -7.70
CA LEU A 119 -9.64 6.06 -7.69
C LEU A 119 -9.81 4.61 -7.18
N ASP A 120 -10.98 4.25 -6.64
CA ASP A 120 -11.41 2.87 -6.37
C ASP A 120 -11.17 1.92 -7.56
N TYR A 121 -11.30 2.42 -8.80
CA TYR A 121 -11.06 1.63 -10.01
C TYR A 121 -9.57 1.29 -10.22
N TYR A 122 -8.65 2.13 -9.73
CA TYR A 122 -7.20 1.90 -9.84
C TYR A 122 -6.67 0.95 -8.74
N TYR A 123 -7.33 0.89 -7.59
CA TYR A 123 -6.96 -0.01 -6.50
C TYR A 123 -7.06 -1.50 -6.87
N ARG A 124 -7.90 -1.83 -7.84
CA ARG A 124 -8.08 -3.22 -8.30
C ARG A 124 -7.03 -3.66 -9.32
N ASP A 125 -6.49 -2.74 -10.10
CA ASP A 125 -5.63 -3.05 -11.26
C ASP A 125 -4.12 -2.89 -10.97
N GLN A 126 -3.71 -2.29 -9.84
CA GLN A 126 -2.29 -2.10 -9.45
C GLN A 126 -1.91 -2.79 -8.14
N GLN A 127 -2.51 -3.94 -7.83
CA GLN A 127 -2.22 -4.68 -6.59
C GLN A 127 -0.87 -5.40 -6.60
N GLU A 128 -0.28 -5.59 -7.77
CA GLU A 128 0.96 -6.32 -7.91
C GLU A 128 1.91 -5.71 -8.95
N THR A 129 3.19 -5.97 -8.75
CA THR A 129 4.25 -5.52 -9.64
C THR A 129 5.39 -6.52 -9.62
N LYS A 130 6.18 -6.57 -10.71
CA LYS A 130 7.31 -7.49 -10.83
C LYS A 130 8.61 -6.75 -10.55
N ILE A 131 9.28 -7.13 -9.47
CA ILE A 131 10.56 -6.57 -9.05
C ILE A 131 11.70 -7.34 -9.72
N GLU A 132 12.32 -6.70 -10.69
CA GLU A 132 13.47 -7.27 -11.41
C GLU A 132 14.74 -7.31 -10.54
N PRO A 133 15.61 -8.34 -10.72
CA PRO A 133 16.88 -8.48 -10.00
C PRO A 133 17.77 -7.24 -10.11
N GLY A 134 18.30 -6.79 -8.98
CA GLY A 134 19.26 -5.69 -8.93
C GLY A 134 18.73 -4.31 -9.33
N LYS A 135 17.41 -4.18 -9.57
CA LYS A 135 16.77 -2.89 -9.81
C LYS A 135 16.00 -2.45 -8.58
N GLU A 136 16.24 -1.22 -8.16
CA GLU A 136 15.37 -0.52 -7.22
C GLU A 136 14.19 0.07 -8.00
N GLN A 137 12.98 -0.14 -7.48
CA GLN A 137 11.76 0.45 -8.01
C GLN A 137 11.11 1.31 -6.93
N THR A 138 10.69 2.51 -7.29
CA THR A 138 10.13 3.50 -6.36
C THR A 138 8.69 3.79 -6.72
N TYR A 139 7.82 3.78 -5.71
CA TYR A 139 6.39 4.04 -5.84
C TYR A 139 5.98 5.16 -4.90
N LYS A 140 5.31 6.19 -5.41
CA LYS A 140 4.70 7.24 -4.62
C LYS A 140 3.48 6.69 -3.89
N ILE A 141 3.31 7.09 -2.62
CA ILE A 141 2.17 6.70 -1.77
C ILE A 141 1.17 7.86 -1.79
N VAL A 142 0.07 7.69 -2.52
CA VAL A 142 -0.90 8.75 -2.78
C VAL A 142 -2.28 8.37 -2.26
N GLY A 143 -2.82 9.20 -1.37
CA GLY A 143 -4.16 9.07 -0.80
C GLY A 143 -5.16 9.96 -1.52
N SER A 144 -6.42 9.54 -1.53
CA SER A 144 -7.52 10.31 -2.12
C SER A 144 -8.67 10.53 -1.17
N ILE A 145 -9.22 11.74 -1.18
CA ILE A 145 -10.32 12.20 -0.36
C ILE A 145 -11.45 12.68 -1.30
N TRP A 146 -12.70 12.32 -0.98
CA TRP A 146 -13.87 12.57 -1.85
C TRP A 146 -15.11 12.92 -1.04
N GLY A 147 -15.79 14.00 -1.37
CA GLY A 147 -17.00 14.47 -0.66
C GLY A 147 -17.03 16.00 -0.57
N GLN A 148 -18.10 16.58 -0.03
CA GLN A 148 -18.21 18.04 0.19
C GLN A 148 -17.69 18.38 1.59
N TYR A 149 -16.50 18.97 1.68
CA TYR A 149 -15.87 19.20 2.98
C TYR A 149 -15.43 20.65 3.19
N SER A 150 -15.99 21.28 4.22
CA SER A 150 -15.48 22.49 4.85
C SER A 150 -14.52 22.18 6.01
N GLU A 151 -14.68 21.02 6.66
CA GLU A 151 -13.96 20.63 7.89
C GLU A 151 -12.43 20.50 7.74
N TYR A 152 -11.91 20.39 6.52
CA TYR A 152 -10.46 20.40 6.26
C TYR A 152 -9.84 21.80 6.34
N PHE A 153 -10.65 22.86 6.43
CA PHE A 153 -10.22 24.26 6.48
C PHE A 153 -10.48 24.95 7.82
N GLU A 154 -11.32 24.38 8.68
CA GLU A 154 -11.87 25.11 9.84
C GLU A 154 -11.15 24.78 11.17
N ASP A 155 -10.74 23.52 11.38
CA ASP A 155 -10.00 23.11 12.58
C ASP A 155 -8.57 22.68 12.24
N PRO A 156 -7.58 22.88 13.14
CA PRO A 156 -6.24 22.36 12.92
C PRO A 156 -6.28 20.84 12.91
N ILE A 157 -6.09 20.27 11.73
CA ILE A 157 -5.75 18.87 11.59
C ILE A 157 -4.43 18.68 12.36
N ILE A 158 -4.35 17.61 13.16
CA ILE A 158 -3.21 17.36 14.04
C ILE A 158 -2.30 16.31 13.43
N SER A 159 -2.89 15.23 12.90
CA SER A 159 -2.14 14.13 12.34
C SER A 159 -2.98 13.26 11.41
N LEU A 160 -2.26 12.52 10.56
CA LEU A 160 -2.74 11.41 9.77
C LEU A 160 -2.21 10.10 10.37
N VAL A 161 -3.11 9.27 10.89
CA VAL A 161 -2.79 7.94 11.41
C VAL A 161 -3.01 6.90 10.31
N LEU A 162 -1.98 6.14 9.99
CA LEU A 162 -1.98 5.11 8.95
C LEU A 162 -2.11 3.72 9.56
N TYR A 163 -3.01 2.92 9.01
CA TYR A 163 -3.16 1.51 9.31
C TYR A 163 -2.82 0.69 8.06
N LYS A 164 -2.03 -0.36 8.24
CA LYS A 164 -1.59 -1.25 7.16
C LYS A 164 -2.36 -2.57 7.23
N ALA A 165 -3.10 -2.89 6.18
CA ALA A 165 -3.68 -4.22 6.02
C ALA A 165 -2.59 -5.15 5.47
N GLU A 166 -1.82 -5.75 6.38
CA GLU A 166 -0.87 -6.79 5.98
C GLU A 166 -1.63 -8.06 5.58
N GLN A 167 -1.13 -8.77 4.56
CA GLN A 167 -1.64 -10.10 4.26
C GLN A 167 -1.33 -11.02 5.44
N LYS A 168 -2.30 -11.84 5.85
CA LYS A 168 -2.02 -12.91 6.82
C LYS A 168 -0.97 -13.83 6.20
N GLU A 169 0.19 -13.93 6.84
CA GLU A 169 1.21 -14.92 6.48
C GLU A 169 0.55 -16.30 6.40
N GLY A 170 0.68 -16.97 5.24
CA GLY A 170 0.22 -18.34 5.04
C GLY A 170 -1.02 -18.56 4.17
N ASN A 171 -1.67 -17.52 3.63
CA ASN A 171 -2.72 -17.72 2.62
C ASN A 171 -2.33 -17.12 1.24
N PRO A 172 -1.78 -17.93 0.32
CA PRO A 172 -1.39 -17.46 -1.02
C PRO A 172 -2.57 -17.00 -1.89
N PHE A 173 -3.81 -17.23 -1.44
CA PHE A 173 -5.05 -16.86 -2.12
C PHE A 173 -5.81 -15.70 -1.44
N ASP A 174 -5.37 -15.24 -0.26
CA ASP A 174 -5.94 -14.05 0.37
C ASP A 174 -5.14 -12.83 -0.10
N PHE A 175 -5.68 -12.14 -1.09
CA PHE A 175 -5.08 -10.96 -1.72
C PHE A 175 -5.06 -9.72 -0.81
N GLY A 176 -5.18 -9.89 0.51
CA GLY A 176 -5.37 -8.79 1.46
C GLY A 176 -6.72 -8.11 1.33
N TYR A 177 -7.55 -8.49 0.35
CA TYR A 177 -8.86 -7.90 0.07
C TYR A 177 -9.84 -8.13 1.22
N SER A 178 -9.81 -9.32 1.85
CA SER A 178 -10.66 -9.61 3.01
C SER A 178 -10.28 -8.74 4.22
N ARG A 179 -8.98 -8.63 4.51
CA ARG A 179 -8.46 -7.81 5.61
C ARG A 179 -8.67 -6.31 5.33
N TYR A 180 -8.47 -5.89 4.09
CA TYR A 180 -8.76 -4.54 3.63
C TYR A 180 -10.23 -4.17 3.85
N ASN A 181 -11.17 -5.02 3.43
CA ASN A 181 -12.60 -4.77 3.64
C ASN A 181 -12.93 -4.69 5.13
N GLU A 182 -12.36 -5.60 5.94
CA GLU A 182 -12.54 -5.56 7.40
C GLU A 182 -12.11 -4.21 8.00
N LEU A 183 -10.93 -3.70 7.65
CA LEU A 183 -10.46 -2.40 8.12
C LEU A 183 -11.26 -1.23 7.52
N MET A 184 -11.72 -1.38 6.28
CA MET A 184 -12.60 -0.40 5.63
C MET A 184 -14.02 -0.36 6.22
N ASP A 185 -14.46 -1.39 6.92
CA ASP A 185 -15.76 -1.42 7.62
C ASP A 185 -15.69 -0.83 9.04
N LYS A 186 -14.53 -0.91 9.73
CA LYS A 186 -14.33 -0.35 11.09
C LYS A 186 -14.27 1.18 11.11
N SER A 187 -14.89 1.90 12.04
CA SER A 187 -14.67 3.36 12.14
C SER A 187 -13.20 3.70 12.48
N CYS A 188 -12.74 4.93 12.23
CA CYS A 188 -11.40 5.35 12.63
C CYS A 188 -11.15 5.25 14.14
N GLU A 189 -12.18 5.53 14.95
CA GLU A 189 -12.14 5.31 16.41
C GLU A 189 -12.00 3.82 16.75
N THR A 190 -12.68 2.93 16.02
CA THR A 190 -12.53 1.48 16.22
C THR A 190 -11.13 1.02 15.85
N LEU A 191 -10.55 1.56 14.77
CA LEU A 191 -9.19 1.25 14.35
C LEU A 191 -8.17 1.67 15.42
N GLU A 192 -8.27 2.87 15.98
CA GLU A 192 -7.36 3.33 17.06
C GLU A 192 -7.37 2.40 18.28
N ASN A 193 -8.52 1.80 18.59
CA ASN A 193 -8.68 0.93 19.75
C ASN A 193 -8.38 -0.55 19.48
N THR A 194 -8.33 -0.98 18.21
CA THR A 194 -8.23 -2.41 17.86
C THR A 194 -7.04 -2.77 16.98
N GLU A 195 -6.36 -1.79 16.41
CA GLU A 195 -5.26 -1.98 15.49
C GLU A 195 -4.06 -1.12 15.92
N ASP A 196 -2.85 -1.69 15.85
CA ASP A 196 -1.65 -0.90 16.03
C ASP A 196 -1.41 -0.03 14.79
N PRO A 197 -1.14 1.29 14.97
CA PRO A 197 -0.89 2.16 13.83
C PRO A 197 0.45 1.80 13.18
N PHE A 198 0.44 1.69 11.85
CA PHE A 198 1.65 1.55 11.06
C PHE A 198 2.54 2.79 11.18
N ARG A 199 1.92 3.98 11.10
CA ARG A 199 2.60 5.26 11.30
C ARG A 199 1.61 6.36 11.64
N GLU A 200 2.04 7.34 12.41
CA GLU A 200 1.35 8.62 12.53
C GLU A 200 2.23 9.72 11.93
N ILE A 201 1.65 10.53 11.04
CA ILE A 201 2.32 11.67 10.39
C ILE A 201 1.67 12.95 10.90
N PRO A 202 2.39 13.83 11.62
CA PRO A 202 1.84 15.09 12.07
C PRO A 202 1.54 16.04 10.89
N THR A 203 0.66 17.00 11.13
CA THR A 203 0.26 18.01 10.13
C THR A 203 0.53 19.42 10.64
N ASN A 204 0.89 20.33 9.74
CA ASN A 204 1.13 21.76 10.02
C ASN A 204 0.02 22.63 9.43
#